data_AF-A0A3R7KWG2-F1
#
_entry.id   AF-A0A3R7KWG2-F1
#
_cell.length_a   1.000
_cell.length_b   1.000
_cell.length_c   1.000
_cell.angle_alpha   90.00
_cell.angle_beta   90.00
_cell.angle_gamma   90.00
#
_symmetry.space_group_name_H-M   'P 1'
#
loop_
_entity.id
_entity.type
_entity.pdbx_description
1 polymer ?
#
loop_
_entity_poly.entity_id
_entity_poly.type
_entity_poly.pdbx_seq_one_letter_code
_entity_poly.pdbx_strand_id
1 'polypeptide(L)'
;MRVRAVRWPRVVPATATVAMTRAFSEARSNYDGTAAPPWAAPGEAPKYPPALSEFPLPRPRMRKTHTEWMFFHGHGGRPGMYGPTREIADFEFADGTPASVSGRRFAFKHHQDHLLVQLIRAGAVVERHAAHGLLPRVPGTPEQRNWDPAIPLFLEDVDEQGRPPPPPARTVCARVVDERLGSPARAPSATANRHEGEALEANTMFESYDPRAFVADDVKMRDAARPYWSRRRWALTDNFLVPKSPKPKNTIKDE
;
A
#
# COMPACT_ATOMS: atom_id res chain seq x y z
N MET A 1 -48.65 68.91 20.69
CA MET A 1 -48.05 67.63 20.26
C MET A 1 -46.53 67.71 20.44
N ARG A 2 -45.97 66.97 21.40
CA ARG A 2 -44.52 66.89 21.65
C ARG A 2 -44.14 65.40 21.73
N VAL A 3 -43.42 64.92 20.72
CA VAL A 3 -42.95 63.54 20.65
C VAL A 3 -41.70 63.42 21.53
N ARG A 4 -41.77 62.66 22.62
CA ARG A 4 -40.61 62.29 23.44
C ARG A 4 -39.89 61.14 22.75
N ALA A 5 -38.71 61.41 22.20
CA ALA A 5 -37.79 60.38 21.76
C ALA A 5 -37.14 59.72 22.99
N VAL A 6 -37.43 58.44 23.20
CA VAL A 6 -36.77 57.59 24.21
C VAL A 6 -35.40 57.20 23.67
N ARG A 7 -34.33 57.76 24.25
CA ARG A 7 -32.95 57.33 24.01
C ARG A 7 -32.75 55.96 24.65
N TRP A 8 -32.56 54.95 23.82
CA TRP A 8 -32.05 53.65 24.25
C TRP A 8 -30.53 53.79 24.53
N PRO A 9 -30.01 53.30 25.67
CA PRO A 9 -28.58 53.21 25.85
C PRO A 9 -28.02 52.18 24.88
N ARG A 10 -27.15 52.64 23.99
CA ARG A 10 -26.36 51.80 23.10
C ARG A 10 -25.42 50.98 23.99
N VAL A 11 -25.77 49.70 24.20
CA VAL A 11 -24.87 48.74 24.84
C VAL A 11 -23.68 48.56 23.91
N VAL A 12 -22.59 49.24 24.22
CA VAL A 12 -21.29 49.03 23.59
C VAL A 12 -20.83 47.64 24.06
N PRO A 13 -20.51 46.69 23.16
CA PRO A 13 -19.94 45.43 23.60
C PRO A 13 -18.59 45.73 24.26
N ALA A 14 -18.49 45.43 25.54
CA ALA A 14 -17.28 45.51 26.35
C ALA A 14 -16.27 44.41 25.97
N THR A 15 -15.91 44.32 24.69
CA THR A 15 -14.97 43.34 24.14
C THR A 15 -13.81 44.02 23.41
N ALA A 16 -13.42 45.22 23.84
CA ALA A 16 -12.28 45.95 23.29
C ALA A 16 -11.32 46.47 24.37
N THR A 17 -11.27 45.81 25.52
CA THR A 17 -10.14 45.89 26.45
C THR A 17 -9.49 44.53 26.53
N VAL A 18 -8.93 44.08 25.41
CA VAL A 18 -7.87 43.07 25.41
C VAL A 18 -6.65 43.76 26.00
N ALA A 19 -6.57 43.75 27.34
CA ALA A 19 -5.27 43.81 27.98
C ALA A 19 -4.45 42.67 27.34
N MET A 20 -3.43 43.01 26.56
CA MET A 20 -2.46 42.04 26.09
C MET A 20 -1.68 41.54 27.30
N THR A 21 -2.26 40.60 28.04
CA THR A 21 -1.53 39.74 28.95
C THR A 21 -0.56 38.95 28.08
N ARG A 22 0.72 39.34 28.09
CA ARG A 22 1.81 38.53 27.51
C ARG A 22 1.61 37.10 28.01
N ALA A 23 1.47 36.14 27.10
CA ALA A 23 1.50 34.74 27.48
C ALA A 23 2.91 34.42 27.98
N PHE A 24 3.08 34.25 29.28
CA PHE A 24 4.37 33.94 29.93
C PHE A 24 4.94 32.57 29.53
N SER A 25 4.10 31.71 28.95
CA SER A 25 4.51 30.39 28.48
C SER A 25 4.09 30.21 27.03
N GLU A 26 5.02 29.73 26.23
CA GLU A 26 4.84 29.53 24.80
C GLU A 26 4.46 28.08 24.51
N ALA A 27 3.38 27.88 23.77
CA ALA A 27 2.97 26.58 23.24
C ALA A 27 2.57 26.75 21.77
N ARG A 28 3.38 26.20 20.86
CA ARG A 28 3.14 26.26 19.41
C ARG A 28 3.39 24.89 18.77
N SER A 29 2.43 24.41 17.98
CA SER A 29 2.61 23.22 17.15
C SER A 29 3.07 23.54 15.71
N ASN A 30 2.89 24.79 15.27
CA ASN A 30 3.23 25.26 13.93
C ASN A 30 4.06 26.57 14.00
N TYR A 31 4.80 26.88 12.94
CA TYR A 31 5.63 28.09 12.85
C TYR A 31 4.79 29.38 13.08
N ASP A 32 3.66 29.49 12.39
CA ASP A 32 2.74 30.64 12.47
C ASP A 32 1.89 30.67 13.76
N GLY A 33 2.00 29.64 14.61
CA GLY A 33 1.19 29.50 15.83
C GLY A 33 -0.26 29.07 15.59
N THR A 34 -0.66 28.83 14.35
CA THR A 34 -2.00 28.31 14.00
C THR A 34 -2.13 26.82 14.33
N ALA A 35 -3.31 26.42 14.78
CA ALA A 35 -3.64 25.02 15.05
C ALA A 35 -5.09 24.71 14.63
N ALA A 36 -5.34 23.46 14.26
CA ALA A 36 -6.71 22.98 14.08
C ALA A 36 -7.48 23.11 15.41
N PRO A 37 -8.80 23.39 15.37
CA PRO A 37 -9.59 23.52 16.59
C PRO A 37 -9.50 22.20 17.40
N PRO A 38 -8.97 22.24 18.63
CA PRO A 38 -8.73 21.04 19.41
C PRO A 38 -10.02 20.43 19.97
N TRP A 39 -11.10 21.22 20.02
CA TRP A 39 -12.40 20.84 20.56
C TRP A 39 -13.44 20.86 19.45
N ALA A 40 -14.31 19.84 19.44
CA ALA A 40 -15.50 19.84 18.59
C ALA A 40 -16.53 20.85 19.08
N ALA A 41 -17.46 21.24 18.23
CA ALA A 41 -18.57 22.09 18.65
C ALA A 41 -19.46 21.36 19.68
N PRO A 42 -20.14 22.08 20.58
CA PRO A 42 -21.07 21.46 21.53
C PRO A 42 -22.13 20.62 20.81
N GLY A 43 -22.26 19.35 21.20
CA GLY A 43 -23.21 18.40 20.60
C GLY A 43 -22.66 17.61 19.41
N GLU A 44 -21.47 17.93 18.92
CA GLU A 44 -20.80 17.14 17.87
C GLU A 44 -19.88 16.07 18.46
N ALA A 45 -19.77 14.93 17.77
CA ALA A 45 -18.82 13.88 18.13
C ALA A 45 -17.38 14.32 17.83
N PRO A 46 -16.43 14.13 18.76
CA PRO A 46 -15.03 14.47 18.51
C PRO A 46 -14.41 13.57 17.43
N LYS A 47 -13.48 14.13 16.67
CA LYS A 47 -12.70 13.39 15.68
C LYS A 47 -11.50 12.73 16.37
N TYR A 48 -11.36 11.41 16.21
CA TYR A 48 -10.23 10.66 16.71
C TYR A 48 -9.22 10.34 15.60
N PRO A 49 -7.92 10.37 15.90
CA PRO A 49 -6.91 9.89 14.96
C PRO A 49 -6.98 8.37 14.75
N PRO A 50 -6.51 7.85 13.61
CA PRO A 50 -6.47 6.41 13.37
C PRO A 50 -5.50 5.75 14.36
N ALA A 51 -6.02 4.82 15.16
CA ALA A 51 -5.24 4.10 16.17
C ALA A 51 -4.41 2.94 15.60
N LEU A 52 -4.73 2.47 14.39
CA LEU A 52 -3.97 1.42 13.70
C LEU A 52 -2.74 2.01 13.02
N SER A 53 -1.66 1.22 12.97
CA SER A 53 -0.46 1.56 12.22
C SER A 53 -0.78 1.70 10.73
N GLU A 54 -0.05 2.56 10.03
CA GLU A 54 -0.24 2.88 8.61
C GLU A 54 0.40 1.81 7.71
N PHE A 55 0.21 0.54 8.06
CA PHE A 55 0.67 -0.60 7.28
C PHE A 55 -0.22 -0.79 6.04
N PRO A 56 0.33 -0.97 4.83
CA PRO A 56 -0.45 -0.97 3.59
C PRO A 56 -1.38 -2.18 3.46
N LEU A 57 -1.09 -3.30 4.12
CA LEU A 57 -1.91 -4.50 4.05
C LEU A 57 -2.96 -4.51 5.18
N PRO A 58 -4.15 -5.09 4.95
CA PRO A 58 -5.21 -5.18 5.96
C PRO A 58 -4.83 -6.05 7.17
N ARG A 59 -3.81 -6.91 7.02
CA ARG A 59 -3.23 -7.73 8.08
C ARG A 59 -1.71 -7.62 8.01
N PRO A 60 -1.01 -7.56 9.15
CA PRO A 60 -1.52 -7.60 10.52
C PRO A 60 -2.16 -6.27 10.97
N ARG A 61 -3.15 -6.36 11.87
CA ARG A 61 -3.82 -5.18 12.44
C ARG A 61 -3.10 -4.74 13.72
N MET A 62 -2.02 -3.99 13.56
CA MET A 62 -1.24 -3.47 14.69
C MET A 62 -1.74 -2.10 15.13
N ARG A 63 -1.76 -1.85 16.43
CA ARG A 63 -1.98 -0.52 16.99
C ARG A 63 -0.71 0.32 16.83
N LYS A 64 -0.84 1.63 16.62
CA LYS A 64 0.29 2.56 16.62
C LYS A 64 1.09 2.43 17.90
N THR A 65 2.40 2.24 17.76
CA THR A 65 3.34 2.28 18.88
C THR A 65 3.46 3.71 19.45
N HIS A 66 4.04 3.85 20.64
CA HIS A 66 4.32 5.18 21.22
C HIS A 66 5.14 6.05 20.26
N THR A 67 6.14 5.48 19.59
CA THR A 67 6.97 6.18 18.61
C THR A 67 6.18 6.67 17.40
N GLU A 68 5.23 5.87 16.88
CA GLU A 68 4.32 6.30 15.82
C GLU A 68 3.40 7.44 16.28
N TRP A 69 2.96 7.44 17.54
CA TRP A 69 2.22 8.59 18.10
C TRP A 69 3.09 9.84 18.16
N MET A 70 4.37 9.71 18.47
CA MET A 70 5.30 10.84 18.43
C MET A 70 5.45 11.42 17.02
N PHE A 71 5.60 10.55 16.01
CA PHE A 71 5.63 10.98 14.61
C PHE A 71 4.31 11.62 14.19
N PHE A 72 3.18 11.04 14.58
CA PHE A 72 1.85 11.58 14.32
C PHE A 72 1.68 13.00 14.90
N HIS A 73 2.23 13.26 16.08
CA HIS A 73 2.21 14.58 16.71
C HIS A 73 3.38 15.51 16.29
N GLY A 74 4.10 15.18 15.20
CA GLY A 74 5.10 16.08 14.60
C GLY A 74 6.49 16.07 15.27
N HIS A 75 6.80 15.08 16.10
CA HIS A 75 8.14 14.89 16.66
C HIS A 75 8.95 13.86 15.85
N GLY A 76 10.29 13.87 15.98
CA GLY A 76 11.22 12.98 15.27
C GLY A 76 11.43 11.59 15.88
N GLY A 77 10.39 10.98 16.45
CA GLY A 77 10.45 9.65 17.06
C GLY A 77 11.11 9.57 18.44
N ARG A 78 11.68 10.68 18.93
CA ARG A 78 12.14 10.85 20.32
C ARG A 78 11.81 12.25 20.82
N PRO A 79 11.60 12.44 22.15
CA PRO A 79 11.47 13.78 22.71
C PRO A 79 12.75 14.58 22.46
N GLY A 80 12.65 15.88 22.18
CA GLY A 80 13.81 16.74 21.88
C GLY A 80 14.40 16.59 20.48
N MET A 81 13.75 15.85 19.57
CA MET A 81 14.07 15.84 18.15
C MET A 81 12.90 16.39 17.35
N TYR A 82 13.12 17.52 16.65
CA TYR A 82 12.06 18.30 16.02
C TYR A 82 10.93 18.68 17.00
N GLY A 83 9.90 19.38 16.50
CA GLY A 83 8.74 19.77 17.29
C GLY A 83 9.00 20.87 18.34
N PRO A 84 7.98 21.17 19.17
CA PRO A 84 8.02 22.30 20.10
C PRO A 84 9.13 22.19 21.15
N THR A 85 9.39 20.98 21.65
CA THR A 85 10.39 20.73 22.70
C THR A 85 11.83 21.11 22.34
N ARG A 86 12.10 21.41 21.06
CA ARG A 86 13.41 21.85 20.57
C ARG A 86 13.37 23.25 19.94
N GLU A 87 12.20 23.69 19.50
CA GLU A 87 12.02 24.97 18.80
C GLU A 87 11.80 26.16 19.72
N ILE A 88 11.06 25.93 20.79
CA ILE A 88 10.73 26.95 21.79
C ILE A 88 11.97 27.19 22.66
N ALA A 89 12.22 28.44 23.03
CA ALA A 89 13.33 28.78 23.90
C ALA A 89 13.11 28.21 25.32
N ASP A 90 14.17 27.69 25.94
CA ASP A 90 14.07 27.08 27.27
C ASP A 90 13.71 28.10 28.36
N PHE A 91 14.07 29.38 28.15
CA PHE A 91 13.77 30.47 29.08
C PHE A 91 13.69 31.83 28.36
N GLU A 92 13.06 32.78 29.06
CA GLU A 92 13.11 34.21 28.77
C GLU A 92 13.47 34.98 30.05
N PHE A 93 14.05 36.18 29.91
CA PHE A 93 14.27 37.05 31.07
C PHE A 93 12.95 37.66 31.55
N ALA A 94 12.89 38.08 32.81
CA ALA A 94 11.64 38.59 33.43
C ALA A 94 11.14 39.91 32.81
N ASP A 95 12.05 40.70 32.24
CA ASP A 95 11.73 41.90 31.45
C ASP A 95 11.23 41.55 30.03
N GLY A 96 11.32 40.27 29.67
CA GLY A 96 10.89 39.74 28.40
C GLY A 96 11.94 39.68 27.32
N THR A 97 13.20 39.96 27.64
CA THR A 97 14.33 39.80 26.73
C THR A 97 14.49 38.31 26.36
N PRO A 98 14.63 37.93 25.08
CA PRO A 98 14.80 36.54 24.68
C PRO A 98 16.21 36.01 24.97
N ALA A 99 16.36 34.69 24.99
CA ALA A 99 17.68 34.04 25.08
C ALA A 99 18.54 34.30 23.82
N SER A 100 19.86 34.24 23.98
CA SER A 100 20.81 34.36 22.87
C SER A 100 20.84 33.11 21.97
N VAL A 101 21.24 33.28 20.71
CA VAL A 101 21.35 32.16 19.76
C VAL A 101 22.62 31.37 20.06
N SER A 102 22.46 30.16 20.59
CA SER A 102 23.59 29.25 20.79
C SER A 102 24.13 28.71 19.46
N GLY A 103 25.41 28.32 19.41
CA GLY A 103 25.99 27.70 18.22
C GLY A 103 25.25 26.42 17.79
N ARG A 104 24.71 25.66 18.75
CA ARG A 104 23.85 24.49 18.47
C ARG A 104 22.51 24.89 17.86
N ARG A 105 21.90 25.98 18.33
CA ARG A 105 20.67 26.53 17.75
C ARG A 105 20.90 26.99 16.31
N PHE A 106 22.03 27.64 16.04
CA PHE A 106 22.42 28.03 14.70
C PHE A 106 22.65 26.82 13.78
N ALA A 107 23.43 25.83 14.21
CA ALA A 107 23.66 24.60 13.44
C ALA A 107 22.34 23.84 13.18
N PHE A 108 21.42 23.85 14.14
CA PHE A 108 20.10 23.24 13.95
C PHE A 108 19.25 24.00 12.92
N LYS A 109 19.27 25.34 12.91
CA LYS A 109 18.62 26.13 11.85
C LYS A 109 19.23 25.87 10.49
N HIS A 110 20.56 25.81 10.41
CA HIS A 110 21.26 25.42 9.19
C HIS A 110 20.85 24.03 8.69
N HIS A 111 20.66 23.06 9.58
CA HIS A 111 20.13 21.74 9.23
C HIS A 111 18.70 21.82 8.65
N GLN A 112 17.82 22.64 9.23
CA GLN A 112 16.47 22.85 8.69
C GLN A 112 16.49 23.47 7.31
N ASP A 113 17.32 24.51 7.11
CA ASP A 113 17.51 25.14 5.81
C ASP A 113 18.09 24.15 4.80
N HIS A 114 19.00 23.27 5.23
CA HIS A 114 19.57 22.23 4.38
C HIS A 114 18.50 21.25 3.88
N LEU A 115 17.54 20.83 4.72
CA LEU A 115 16.42 19.98 4.30
C LEU A 115 15.53 20.70 3.26
N LEU A 116 15.28 21.99 3.43
CA LEU A 116 14.55 22.80 2.44
C LEU A 116 15.31 22.89 1.12
N VAL A 117 16.61 23.13 1.17
CA VAL A 117 17.47 23.18 -0.02
C VAL A 117 17.50 21.84 -0.73
N GLN A 118 17.56 20.72 -0.01
CA GLN A 118 17.46 19.38 -0.60
C GLN A 118 16.14 19.19 -1.34
N LEU A 119 15.02 19.56 -0.72
CA LEU A 119 13.69 19.47 -1.33
C LEU A 119 13.58 20.32 -2.60
N ILE A 120 14.00 21.59 -2.53
CA ILE A 120 13.94 22.53 -3.66
C ILE A 120 14.83 22.05 -4.81
N ARG A 121 16.06 21.62 -4.51
CA ARG A 121 16.99 21.13 -5.53
C ARG A 121 16.49 19.83 -6.17
N ALA A 122 15.96 18.90 -5.39
CA ALA A 122 15.38 17.68 -5.92
C ALA A 122 14.19 17.98 -6.86
N GLY A 123 13.28 18.87 -6.44
CA GLY A 123 12.16 19.32 -7.28
C GLY A 123 12.63 19.98 -8.58
N ALA A 124 13.58 20.91 -8.51
CA ALA A 124 14.13 21.59 -9.69
C ALA A 124 14.81 20.62 -10.67
N VAL A 125 15.48 19.57 -10.16
CA VAL A 125 16.05 18.52 -11.00
C VAL A 125 14.95 17.76 -11.73
N VAL A 126 13.86 17.39 -11.07
CA VAL A 126 12.72 16.70 -11.70
C VAL A 126 12.06 17.57 -12.76
N GLU A 127 11.82 18.86 -12.47
CA GLU A 127 11.26 19.82 -13.44
C GLU A 127 12.15 19.97 -14.67
N ARG A 128 13.47 20.07 -14.48
CA ARG A 128 14.44 20.11 -15.58
C ARG A 128 14.40 18.82 -16.41
N HIS A 129 14.33 17.65 -15.77
CA HIS A 129 14.23 16.37 -16.50
C HIS A 129 12.93 16.26 -17.27
N ALA A 130 11.82 16.75 -16.71
CA ALA A 130 10.53 16.81 -17.38
C ALA A 130 10.59 17.74 -18.61
N ALA A 131 11.17 18.94 -18.47
CA ALA A 131 11.31 19.92 -19.54
C ALA A 131 12.19 19.41 -20.70
N HIS A 132 13.21 18.62 -20.41
CA HIS A 132 14.05 17.97 -21.43
C HIS A 132 13.46 16.65 -21.97
N GLY A 133 12.30 16.21 -21.49
CA GLY A 133 11.69 14.94 -21.90
C GLY A 133 12.47 13.70 -21.48
N LEU A 134 13.29 13.80 -20.43
CA LEU A 134 14.11 12.69 -19.92
C LEU A 134 13.36 11.78 -18.95
N LEU A 135 12.18 12.18 -18.47
CA LEU A 135 11.33 11.33 -17.65
C LEU A 135 10.64 10.28 -18.53
N PRO A 136 10.96 8.98 -18.36
CA PRO A 136 10.35 7.93 -19.17
C PRO A 136 8.87 7.79 -18.83
N ARG A 137 8.08 7.41 -19.82
CA ARG A 137 6.65 7.07 -19.63
C ARG A 137 6.47 5.70 -18.97
N VAL A 138 7.45 4.83 -19.14
CA VAL A 138 7.43 3.48 -18.61
C VAL A 138 7.95 3.50 -17.16
N PRO A 139 7.16 3.03 -16.17
CA PRO A 139 7.58 2.96 -14.79
C PRO A 139 8.76 2.01 -14.56
N GLY A 140 9.61 2.38 -13.59
CA GLY A 140 10.72 1.54 -13.13
C GLY A 140 11.94 1.55 -14.04
N THR A 141 13.05 1.05 -13.54
CA THR A 141 14.28 0.85 -14.31
C THR A 141 14.19 -0.45 -15.14
N PRO A 142 15.04 -0.65 -16.16
CA PRO A 142 15.11 -1.94 -16.87
C PRO A 142 15.36 -3.13 -15.93
N GLU A 143 16.22 -2.96 -14.92
CA GLU A 143 16.50 -3.98 -13.92
C GLU A 143 15.26 -4.33 -13.10
N GLN A 144 14.52 -3.33 -12.63
CA GLN A 144 13.29 -3.55 -11.89
C GLN A 144 12.23 -4.26 -12.73
N ARG A 145 12.06 -3.86 -14.00
CA ARG A 145 11.09 -4.47 -14.93
C ARG A 145 11.40 -5.93 -15.25
N ASN A 146 12.68 -6.29 -15.32
CA ASN A 146 13.08 -7.68 -15.56
C ASN A 146 12.86 -8.58 -14.33
N TRP A 147 12.85 -7.99 -13.12
CA TRP A 147 12.71 -8.72 -11.87
C TRP A 147 11.25 -8.82 -11.41
N ASP A 148 10.48 -7.73 -11.54
CA ASP A 148 9.12 -7.61 -11.01
C ASP A 148 8.06 -7.89 -12.07
N PRO A 149 7.37 -9.04 -12.02
CA PRO A 149 6.29 -9.36 -12.96
C PRO A 149 5.01 -8.56 -12.70
N ALA A 150 4.93 -7.77 -11.62
CA ALA A 150 3.78 -6.90 -11.36
C ALA A 150 3.80 -5.63 -12.23
N ILE A 151 4.96 -5.27 -12.80
CA ILE A 151 5.05 -4.17 -13.77
C ILE A 151 4.59 -4.70 -15.13
N PRO A 152 3.54 -4.11 -15.75
CA PRO A 152 3.04 -4.57 -17.05
C PRO A 152 4.10 -4.55 -18.13
N LEU A 153 3.98 -5.44 -19.13
CA LEU A 153 4.79 -5.35 -20.33
C LEU A 153 4.29 -4.18 -21.20
N PHE A 154 5.12 -3.14 -21.35
CA PHE A 154 4.82 -1.97 -22.18
C PHE A 154 5.12 -2.25 -23.66
N LEU A 155 4.36 -3.16 -24.26
CA LEU A 155 4.41 -3.50 -25.68
C LEU A 155 3.46 -2.59 -26.47
N GLU A 156 3.88 -2.06 -27.63
CA GLU A 156 3.06 -1.10 -28.40
C GLU A 156 1.98 -1.81 -29.24
N ASP A 157 2.38 -2.77 -30.08
CA ASP A 157 1.51 -3.35 -31.11
C ASP A 157 1.18 -4.84 -30.91
N VAL A 158 1.65 -5.44 -29.82
CA VAL A 158 1.44 -6.86 -29.53
C VAL A 158 0.72 -7.04 -28.21
N ASP A 159 -0.06 -8.11 -28.13
CA ASP A 159 -0.70 -8.50 -26.89
C ASP A 159 0.36 -9.03 -25.90
N GLU A 160 0.17 -8.72 -24.62
CA GLU A 160 1.06 -9.13 -23.54
C GLU A 160 1.16 -10.65 -23.44
N GLN A 161 0.08 -11.36 -23.76
CA GLN A 161 -0.04 -12.82 -23.65
C GLN A 161 0.08 -13.54 -25.01
N GLY A 162 0.87 -13.00 -25.93
CA GLY A 162 1.23 -13.66 -27.18
C GLY A 162 0.30 -13.29 -28.34
N ARG A 163 -0.53 -14.23 -28.82
CA ARG A 163 -1.53 -13.90 -29.86
C ARG A 163 -2.76 -13.33 -29.17
N PRO A 164 -3.41 -12.32 -29.77
CA PRO A 164 -4.67 -11.81 -29.25
C PRO A 164 -5.64 -12.99 -29.10
N PRO A 165 -6.43 -13.02 -28.01
CA PRO A 165 -7.44 -14.06 -27.83
C PRO A 165 -8.30 -14.13 -29.10
N PRO A 166 -8.56 -15.35 -29.62
CA PRO A 166 -9.13 -15.50 -30.95
C PRO A 166 -10.45 -14.74 -31.03
N PRO A 167 -10.60 -13.79 -31.98
CA PRO A 167 -11.91 -13.22 -32.26
C PRO A 167 -12.82 -14.35 -32.78
N PRO A 168 -14.13 -14.28 -32.55
CA PRO A 168 -15.06 -15.29 -33.05
C PRO A 168 -15.22 -15.19 -34.57
N ALA A 169 -14.25 -15.73 -35.33
CA ALA A 169 -14.37 -16.27 -36.69
C ALA A 169 -12.98 -16.62 -37.25
N ARG A 170 -12.79 -17.85 -37.73
CA ARG A 170 -11.56 -18.33 -38.40
C ARG A 170 -11.80 -18.71 -39.86
N THR A 171 -10.80 -18.39 -40.71
CA THR A 171 -10.74 -18.58 -42.16
C THR A 171 -10.37 -20.02 -42.59
N VAL A 172 -10.61 -20.35 -43.86
CA VAL A 172 -10.66 -21.72 -44.43
C VAL A 172 -9.30 -22.43 -44.50
N CYS A 173 -8.20 -21.70 -44.70
CA CYS A 173 -6.86 -22.32 -44.88
C CYS A 173 -6.28 -22.87 -43.58
N ALA A 174 -6.65 -22.29 -42.42
CA ALA A 174 -6.30 -22.83 -41.10
C ALA A 174 -7.02 -24.16 -40.81
N ARG A 175 -8.20 -24.38 -41.40
CA ARG A 175 -9.04 -25.57 -41.16
C ARG A 175 -8.38 -26.86 -41.64
N VAL A 176 -7.68 -26.82 -42.78
CA VAL A 176 -7.07 -28.01 -43.38
C VAL A 176 -5.85 -28.51 -42.60
N VAL A 177 -5.09 -27.60 -41.97
CA VAL A 177 -3.95 -27.96 -41.10
C VAL A 177 -4.46 -28.50 -39.75
N ASP A 178 -5.50 -27.88 -39.20
CA ASP A 178 -6.16 -28.33 -37.97
C ASP A 178 -6.83 -29.71 -38.15
N GLU A 179 -7.40 -30.03 -39.31
CA GLU A 179 -8.06 -31.32 -39.57
C GLU A 179 -7.11 -32.54 -39.49
N ARG A 180 -5.85 -32.36 -39.92
CA ARG A 180 -4.89 -33.47 -39.99
C ARG A 180 -4.12 -33.70 -38.70
N LEU A 181 -3.90 -32.65 -37.92
CA LEU A 181 -3.16 -32.71 -36.65
C LEU A 181 -4.07 -32.68 -35.42
N GLY A 182 -5.32 -32.25 -35.58
CA GLY A 182 -6.23 -31.96 -34.48
C GLY A 182 -7.26 -33.04 -34.18
N SER A 183 -7.27 -34.17 -34.88
CA SER A 183 -8.29 -35.22 -34.66
C SER A 183 -8.05 -35.90 -33.30
N PRO A 184 -8.85 -35.57 -32.25
CA PRO A 184 -8.70 -36.18 -30.94
C PRO A 184 -9.31 -37.58 -30.96
N ALA A 185 -9.18 -38.30 -29.84
CA ALA A 185 -9.84 -39.59 -29.66
C ALA A 185 -11.33 -39.51 -30.04
N ARG A 186 -11.79 -40.46 -30.87
CA ARG A 186 -13.12 -40.42 -31.49
C ARG A 186 -14.21 -40.67 -30.45
N ALA A 187 -15.28 -39.87 -30.50
CA ALA A 187 -16.48 -40.10 -29.71
C ALA A 187 -17.14 -41.44 -30.13
N PRO A 188 -17.73 -42.19 -29.18
CA PRO A 188 -18.39 -43.45 -29.49
C PRO A 188 -19.60 -43.20 -30.40
N SER A 189 -19.79 -44.08 -31.39
CA SER A 189 -20.86 -43.96 -32.40
C SER A 189 -22.27 -44.05 -31.80
N ALA A 190 -22.41 -44.61 -30.59
CA ALA A 190 -23.67 -44.66 -29.84
C ALA A 190 -24.13 -43.29 -29.32
N THR A 191 -23.23 -42.30 -29.24
CA THR A 191 -23.55 -40.94 -28.76
C THR A 191 -23.64 -39.90 -29.88
N ALA A 192 -22.89 -40.09 -30.96
CA ALA A 192 -22.99 -39.28 -32.18
C ALA A 192 -22.43 -40.08 -33.35
N ASN A 193 -23.28 -40.40 -34.33
CA ASN A 193 -22.88 -41.14 -35.50
C ASN A 193 -22.25 -40.22 -36.56
N ARG A 194 -20.92 -40.17 -36.56
CA ARG A 194 -20.14 -39.37 -37.52
C ARG A 194 -20.44 -39.70 -38.99
N HIS A 195 -20.81 -40.93 -39.32
CA HIS A 195 -21.12 -41.33 -40.71
C HIS A 195 -22.43 -40.72 -41.22
N GLU A 196 -23.32 -40.34 -40.30
CA GLU A 196 -24.56 -39.60 -40.56
C GLU A 196 -24.37 -38.08 -40.39
N GLY A 197 -23.13 -37.65 -40.13
CA GLY A 197 -22.77 -36.25 -39.92
C GLY A 197 -23.03 -35.73 -38.51
N GLU A 198 -23.37 -36.59 -37.56
CA GLU A 198 -23.62 -36.19 -36.18
C GLU A 198 -22.31 -35.93 -35.43
N ALA A 199 -22.20 -34.75 -34.81
CA ALA A 199 -21.09 -34.37 -33.96
C ALA A 199 -21.63 -33.84 -32.63
N LEU A 200 -20.95 -34.18 -31.54
CA LEU A 200 -21.25 -33.58 -30.24
C LEU A 200 -20.66 -32.17 -30.23
N GLU A 201 -21.52 -31.18 -30.01
CA GLU A 201 -21.08 -29.82 -29.72
C GLU A 201 -20.43 -29.78 -28.34
N ALA A 202 -19.37 -28.98 -28.20
CA ALA A 202 -18.74 -28.77 -26.91
C ALA A 202 -19.76 -28.17 -25.95
N ASN A 203 -20.17 -28.95 -24.95
CA ASN A 203 -21.09 -28.47 -23.94
C ASN A 203 -20.32 -27.63 -22.92
N THR A 204 -20.11 -26.35 -23.26
CA THR A 204 -19.41 -25.38 -22.44
C THR A 204 -20.28 -24.79 -21.33
N MET A 205 -21.49 -25.31 -21.13
CA MET A 205 -22.45 -24.84 -20.11
C MET A 205 -21.88 -24.85 -18.68
N PHE A 206 -20.83 -25.65 -18.43
CA PHE A 206 -20.17 -25.79 -17.13
C PHE A 206 -18.66 -25.48 -17.15
N GLU A 207 -18.16 -24.84 -18.21
CA GLU A 207 -16.74 -24.44 -18.26
C GLU A 207 -16.48 -23.24 -17.33
N SER A 208 -15.37 -23.30 -16.60
CA SER A 208 -14.89 -22.20 -15.76
C SER A 208 -13.49 -21.80 -16.19
N TYR A 209 -13.32 -20.50 -16.48
CA TYR A 209 -12.01 -19.89 -16.71
C TYR A 209 -11.33 -19.43 -15.41
N ASP A 210 -11.96 -19.64 -14.26
CA ASP A 210 -11.34 -19.36 -12.96
C ASP A 210 -10.29 -20.44 -12.65
N PRO A 211 -8.99 -20.10 -12.55
CA PRO A 211 -7.95 -21.07 -12.21
C PRO A 211 -8.19 -21.75 -10.86
N ARG A 212 -8.96 -21.12 -9.95
CA ARG A 212 -9.35 -21.70 -8.67
C ARG A 212 -10.27 -22.92 -8.79
N ALA A 213 -10.92 -23.12 -9.94
CA ALA A 213 -11.71 -24.32 -10.18
C ALA A 213 -10.84 -25.59 -10.22
N PHE A 214 -9.54 -25.45 -10.56
CA PHE A 214 -8.62 -26.56 -10.73
C PHE A 214 -7.43 -26.51 -9.76
N VAL A 215 -7.05 -25.32 -9.27
CA VAL A 215 -5.99 -25.13 -8.26
C VAL A 215 -6.61 -25.21 -6.86
N ALA A 216 -6.34 -26.31 -6.16
CA ALA A 216 -6.78 -26.50 -4.78
C ALA A 216 -5.72 -25.95 -3.80
N ASP A 217 -5.93 -24.73 -3.32
CA ASP A 217 -5.13 -24.08 -2.27
C ASP A 217 -5.55 -24.52 -0.85
N ASP A 218 -5.97 -25.79 -0.69
CA ASP A 218 -6.41 -26.34 0.58
C ASP A 218 -5.22 -26.74 1.46
N VAL A 219 -4.84 -25.83 2.37
CA VAL A 219 -3.79 -26.10 3.36
C VAL A 219 -4.27 -27.12 4.39
N LYS A 220 -3.79 -28.36 4.28
CA LYS A 220 -4.04 -29.41 5.28
C LYS A 220 -3.34 -29.08 6.60
N MET A 221 -4.10 -28.57 7.57
CA MET A 221 -3.58 -28.20 8.90
C MET A 221 -3.11 -29.39 9.75
N ARG A 222 -3.61 -30.60 9.46
CA ARG A 222 -3.21 -31.83 10.12
C ARG A 222 -3.08 -32.94 9.09
N ASP A 223 -1.96 -33.65 9.13
CA ASP A 223 -1.79 -34.87 8.35
C ASP A 223 -2.69 -35.97 8.91
N ALA A 224 -3.36 -36.70 8.02
CA ALA A 224 -4.20 -37.83 8.40
C ALA A 224 -3.32 -39.00 8.85
N ALA A 225 -3.36 -39.32 10.14
CA ALA A 225 -2.62 -40.45 10.70
C ALA A 225 -3.18 -41.79 10.21
N ARG A 226 -2.31 -42.79 10.08
CA ARG A 226 -2.70 -44.16 9.73
C ARG A 226 -3.57 -44.78 10.85
N PRO A 227 -4.71 -45.40 10.53
CA PRO A 227 -5.68 -45.85 11.53
C PRO A 227 -5.26 -47.16 12.22
N TYR A 228 -4.41 -47.06 13.25
CA TYR A 228 -3.88 -48.21 14.00
C TYR A 228 -4.94 -48.97 14.82
N TRP A 229 -6.08 -48.33 15.13
CA TRP A 229 -7.18 -48.94 15.89
C TRP A 229 -8.02 -49.95 15.09
N SER A 230 -7.81 -50.08 13.77
CA SER A 230 -8.57 -51.00 12.93
C SER A 230 -7.64 -51.98 12.21
N ARG A 231 -7.71 -53.27 12.56
CA ARG A 231 -6.83 -54.31 11.98
C ARG A 231 -6.87 -54.35 10.45
N ARG A 232 -8.08 -54.32 9.85
CA ARG A 232 -8.27 -54.34 8.40
C ARG A 232 -7.76 -53.06 7.74
N ARG A 233 -8.10 -51.88 8.29
CA ARG A 233 -7.69 -50.60 7.69
C ARG A 233 -6.21 -50.33 7.85
N TRP A 234 -5.59 -50.79 8.95
CA TRP A 234 -4.14 -50.73 9.14
C TRP A 234 -3.43 -51.45 8.00
N ALA A 235 -3.75 -52.72 7.74
CA ALA A 235 -3.12 -53.50 6.67
C ALA A 235 -3.40 -52.94 5.26
N LEU A 236 -4.60 -52.42 5.00
CA LEU A 236 -4.96 -51.86 3.70
C LEU A 236 -4.35 -50.49 3.40
N THR A 237 -3.93 -49.75 4.43
CA THR A 237 -3.28 -48.45 4.29
C THR A 237 -1.76 -48.54 4.47
N ASP A 238 -1.18 -49.71 4.16
CA ASP A 238 0.26 -49.90 4.26
C ASP A 238 1.00 -49.17 3.15
N ASN A 239 1.97 -48.34 3.54
CA ASN A 239 2.80 -47.60 2.62
C ASN A 239 4.16 -48.30 2.54
N PHE A 240 4.37 -49.07 1.47
CA PHE A 240 5.63 -49.77 1.22
C PHE A 240 6.71 -48.79 0.75
N LEU A 241 7.32 -48.08 1.70
CA LEU A 241 8.41 -47.15 1.45
C LEU A 241 9.60 -47.45 2.37
N VAL A 242 10.80 -47.42 1.79
CA VAL A 242 12.06 -47.54 2.53
C VAL A 242 12.67 -46.14 2.58
N PRO A 243 12.73 -45.48 3.74
CA PRO A 243 13.30 -44.15 3.83
C PRO A 243 14.78 -44.18 3.41
N LYS A 244 15.15 -43.30 2.47
CA LYS A 244 16.53 -43.13 2.04
C LYS A 244 17.00 -41.75 2.45
N SER A 245 18.05 -41.68 3.26
CA SER A 245 18.78 -40.44 3.47
C SER A 245 19.50 -40.04 2.17
N PRO A 246 19.48 -38.76 1.78
CA PRO A 246 20.31 -38.31 0.66
C PRO A 246 21.77 -38.65 0.98
N LYS A 247 22.42 -39.44 0.12
CA LYS A 247 23.86 -39.73 0.27
C LYS A 247 24.62 -38.43 -0.04
N PRO A 248 25.64 -38.06 0.76
CA PRO A 248 26.51 -36.95 0.37
C PRO A 248 27.14 -37.32 -0.97
N LYS A 249 26.88 -36.51 -2.01
CA LYS A 249 27.65 -36.60 -3.24
C LYS A 249 29.11 -36.37 -2.85
N ASN A 250 30.01 -37.24 -3.30
CA ASN A 250 31.45 -37.02 -3.21
C ASN A 250 31.73 -35.61 -3.74
N THR A 251 32.02 -34.68 -2.82
CA THR A 251 32.72 -33.45 -3.18
C THR A 251 34.01 -33.89 -3.84
N ILE A 252 34.17 -33.51 -5.11
CA ILE A 252 35.48 -33.44 -5.74
C ILE A 252 36.35 -32.66 -4.74
N LYS A 253 37.44 -33.27 -4.29
CA LYS A 253 38.45 -32.53 -3.55
C LYS A 253 38.97 -31.49 -4.52
N ASP A 254 38.79 -30.21 -4.20
CA ASP A 254 39.54 -29.14 -4.85
C ASP A 254 41.02 -29.45 -4.62
N GLU A 255 41.71 -29.85 -5.69
CA GLU A 255 43.18 -29.85 -5.78
C GLU A 255 43.65 -28.47 -6.22
#